data_AF-A0A535KD41-F1
#
_entry.id   AF-A0A535KD41-F1
#
_cell.length_a   1.000
_cell.length_b   1.000
_cell.length_c   1.000
_cell.angle_alpha   90.00
_cell.angle_beta   90.00
_cell.angle_gamma   90.00
#
_symmetry.space_group_name_H-M   'P 1'
#
loop_
_entity.id
_entity.type
_entity.pdbx_description
1 polymer ?
#
loop_
_entity_poly.entity_id
_entity_poly.type
_entity_poly.pdbx_seq_one_letter_code
_entity_poly.pdbx_strand_id
1 'polypeptide(L)' 'MTTPARRQYLHMKSQYPDAILLYQIGDFYETFDEDAHIASRELQIVLTRRSYADDEVVPLAGIPVHALEN' A
#
# COMPACT_ATOMS: atom_id res chain seq x y z
N MET A 1 -13.98 -12.14 -5.49
CA MET A 1 -13.52 -12.62 -4.17
C MET A 1 -12.24 -11.87 -3.81
N THR A 2 -12.13 -11.27 -2.62
CA THR A 2 -10.89 -10.55 -2.24
C THR A 2 -9.71 -11.52 -2.13
N THR A 3 -8.60 -11.17 -2.80
CA THR A 3 -7.38 -11.99 -2.79
C THR A 3 -6.85 -12.19 -1.36
N PRO A 4 -6.14 -13.31 -1.07
CA PRO A 4 -5.59 -13.55 0.27
C PRO A 4 -4.69 -12.41 0.77
N ALA A 5 -3.85 -11.85 -0.10
CA ALA A 5 -2.97 -10.73 0.22
C ALA A 5 -3.77 -9.46 0.59
N ARG A 6 -4.79 -9.11 -0.20
CA ARG A 6 -5.66 -7.96 0.07
C ARG A 6 -6.41 -8.12 1.39
N ARG A 7 -6.87 -9.32 1.71
CA ARG A 7 -7.53 -9.63 2.99
C ARG A 7 -6.60 -9.43 4.18
N GLN A 8 -5.34 -9.88 4.07
CA GLN A 8 -4.34 -9.70 5.12
C GLN A 8 -4.02 -8.21 5.34
N TYR A 9 -3.83 -7.45 4.25
CA TYR A 9 -3.62 -6.01 4.33
C TYR A 9 -4.78 -5.30 5.05
N LEU A 10 -6.02 -5.54 4.63
CA LEU A 10 -7.21 -4.92 5.22
C LEU A 10 -7.36 -5.27 6.70
N HIS A 11 -7.06 -6.52 7.08
CA HIS A 11 -7.06 -6.92 8.48
C HIS A 11 -6.03 -6.13 9.29
N MET A 12 -4.79 -6.02 8.82
CA MET A 12 -3.75 -5.25 9.51
C MET A 12 -4.10 -3.76 9.62
N LYS A 13 -4.59 -3.16 8.53
CA LYS A 13 -5.02 -1.74 8.52
C LYS A 13 -6.17 -1.48 9.48
N SER A 14 -7.09 -2.43 9.66
CA SER A 14 -8.18 -2.30 10.64
C SER A 14 -7.70 -2.19 12.09
N GLN A 15 -6.51 -2.71 12.41
CA GLN A 15 -5.93 -2.60 13.75
C GLN A 15 -5.28 -1.22 13.99
N TYR A 16 -4.96 -0.49 12.92
CA TYR A 16 -4.29 0.81 12.95
C TYR A 16 -4.96 1.79 11.97
N PRO A 17 -6.24 2.14 12.18
CA PRO A 17 -7.00 2.92 11.21
C PRO A 17 -6.39 4.30 10.92
N ASP A 18 -5.82 4.94 11.94
CA ASP A 18 -5.28 6.31 11.87
C ASP A 18 -3.80 6.38 11.43
N ALA A 19 -3.14 5.24 11.22
CA ALA A 19 -1.72 5.18 10.85
C ALA A 19 -1.54 4.78 9.38
N ILE A 20 -0.53 5.35 8.71
CA ILE A 20 -0.14 4.90 7.37
C ILE A 20 0.52 3.51 7.49
N LEU A 21 -0.06 2.51 6.83
CA LEU A 21 0.48 1.15 6.84
C LEU A 21 1.43 0.93 5.67
N LEU A 22 2.72 0.90 5.96
CA LEU A 22 3.77 0.43 5.04
C LEU A 22 3.77 -1.10 5.00
N TYR A 23 3.18 -1.67 3.96
CA TYR A 23 3.07 -3.12 3.79
C TYR A 23 4.17 -3.63 2.87
N GLN A 24 5.09 -4.43 3.41
CA GLN A 24 6.24 -4.93 2.65
C GLN A 24 5.81 -6.02 1.66
N ILE A 25 6.06 -5.79 0.37
CA ILE A 25 5.83 -6.75 -0.71
C ILE A 25 7.11 -6.82 -1.55
N GLY A 26 7.88 -7.89 -1.36
CA GLY A 26 9.20 -8.02 -1.99
C GLY A 26 10.13 -6.90 -1.53
N ASP A 27 10.71 -6.19 -2.49
CA ASP A 27 11.70 -5.13 -2.27
C ASP A 27 11.07 -3.73 -2.12
N PHE A 28 9.75 -3.64 -1.90
CA PHE A 28 9.02 -2.40 -1.69
C PHE A 28 8.21 -2.42 -0.40
N TYR A 29 8.10 -1.27 0.24
CA TYR A 29 7.00 -0.95 1.13
C TYR A 29 5.91 -0.26 0.33
N GLU A 30 4.75 -0.90 0.22
CA GLU A 30 3.60 -0.40 -0.52
C GLU A 30 2.52 0.10 0.44
N THR A 31 1.87 1.18 0.04
CA THR A 31 0.67 1.75 0.65
C THR A 31 -0.49 1.62 -0.33
N PHE A 32 -1.72 1.50 0.17
CA PHE A 32 -2.92 1.28 -0.64
C PHE A 32 -4.04 2.22 -0.20
N ASP A 33 -5.08 2.35 -1.04
CA ASP A 33 -6.28 3.13 -0.73
C ASP A 33 -5.92 4.59 -0.35
N GLU A 34 -6.46 5.12 0.75
CA GLU A 34 -6.16 6.47 1.22
C GLU A 34 -4.69 6.66 1.63
N ASP A 35 -4.07 5.62 2.19
CA ASP A 35 -2.66 5.67 2.59
C ASP A 35 -1.76 5.92 1.37
N ALA A 36 -2.13 5.40 0.20
CA ALA A 36 -1.42 5.66 -1.05
C ALA A 36 -1.51 7.11 -1.50
N HIS A 37 -2.69 7.72 -1.38
CA HIS A 37 -2.89 9.14 -1.70
C HIS A 37 -2.06 10.04 -0.78
N ILE A 38 -2.05 9.74 0.51
CA ILE A 38 -1.26 10.49 1.50
C ILE A 38 0.23 10.31 1.22
N ALA A 39 0.71 9.06 1.08
CA ALA A 39 2.12 8.78 0.83
C ALA A 39 2.63 9.44 -0.46
N SER A 40 1.85 9.38 -1.55
CA SER A 40 2.20 10.04 -2.81
C SER A 40 2.34 11.55 -2.65
N ARG A 41 1.40 12.20 -1.96
CA ARG A 41 1.41 13.65 -1.75
C ARG A 41 2.56 14.09 -0.86
N GLU A 42 2.70 13.48 0.31
CA GLU A 42 3.66 13.92 1.34
C GLU A 42 5.10 13.55 0.97
N LEU A 43 5.31 12.39 0.33
CA LEU A 43 6.65 11.91 -0.04
C LEU A 43 7.03 12.24 -1.49
N GLN A 44 6.12 12.86 -2.24
CA GLN A 44 6.30 13.20 -3.66
C GLN A 44 6.68 12.00 -4.54
N ILE A 45 6.12 10.83 -4.22
CA ILE A 45 6.28 9.59 -4.99
C ILE A 45 5.09 9.37 -5.92
N VAL A 46 5.30 8.58 -6.99
CA VAL A 46 4.26 8.32 -7.98
C VAL A 46 3.08 7.56 -7.36
N LEU A 47 1.88 8.10 -7.51
CA LEU A 47 0.63 7.38 -7.29
C LEU A 47 0.30 6.56 -8.55
N THR A 48 0.16 5.25 -8.38
CA THR A 48 -0.26 4.31 -9.42
C THR A 48 -1.42 3.46 -8.92
N ARG A 49 -1.72 2.36 -9.59
CA ARG A 49 -2.80 1.44 -9.23
C ARG A 49 -2.35 -0.02 -9.34
N ARG A 50 -2.87 -0.86 -8.46
CA ARG A 50 -2.67 -2.31 -8.48
C ARG A 50 -3.98 -3.01 -8.81
N SER A 51 -3.94 -3.91 -9.77
CA SER A 51 -5.06 -4.79 -10.08
C SER A 51 -4.95 -6.07 -9.26
N TYR A 52 -6.02 -6.43 -8.56
CA TYR A 52 -6.24 -7.74 -7.97
C TYR A 52 -7.13 -8.59 -8.89
N ALA A 53 -7.42 -9.83 -8.47
CA ALA A 53 -8.42 -10.66 -9.15
C ALA A 53 -9.81 -10.00 -9.11
N ASP A 54 -10.70 -10.42 -10.02
CA ASP A 54 -12.09 -9.91 -10.12
C ASP A 54 -12.21 -8.39 -10.37
N ASP A 55 -11.34 -7.82 -11.23
CA ASP A 55 -11.38 -6.41 -11.66
C ASP A 55 -11.25 -5.37 -10.53
N GLU A 56 -10.84 -5.78 -9.32
CA GLU A 56 -10.55 -4.86 -8.23
C GLU A 56 -9.25 -4.10 -8.53
N VAL A 57 -9.35 -2.77 -8.65
CA VAL A 57 -8.21 -1.88 -8.88
C VAL A 57 -8.12 -0.91 -7.72
N VAL A 58 -6.99 -0.89 -7.02
CA VAL A 58 -6.77 -0.02 -5.86
C VAL A 58 -5.65 0.99 -6.13
N PRO A 59 -5.72 2.21 -5.58
CA PRO A 59 -4.57 3.13 -5.54
C PRO A 59 -3.38 2.51 -4.81
N LEU A 60 -2.18 2.80 -5.29
CA LEU A 60 -0.92 2.33 -4.71
C LEU A 60 0.19 3.37 -4.84
N ALA A 61 0.98 3.51 -3.78
CA ALA A 61 2.25 4.24 -3.80
C ALA A 61 3.30 3.41 -3.03
N GLY A 62 4.53 3.34 -3.55
CA GLY A 62 5.56 2.44 -3.02
C GLY A 62 6.93 3.07 -2.87
N ILE A 63 7.67 2.62 -1.86
CA ILE A 63 9.03 3.05 -1.52
C ILE A 63 9.94 1.82 -1.57
N PRO A 64 11.08 1.86 -2.27
CA PRO A 64 12.04 0.75 -2.23
C PRO A 64 12.56 0.52 -0.80
N VAL A 65 12.68 -0.74 -0.36
CA VAL A 65 13.13 -1.09 1.00
C VAL A 65 14.49 -0.46 1.31
N HIS A 66 15.43 -0.51 0.36
CA HIS A 66 16.77 0.06 0.53
C HIS A 66 16.77 1.60 0.68
N ALA A 67 15.68 2.29 0.33
CA ALA A 67 15.57 3.74 0.50
C ALA A 67 15.16 4.12 1.94
N LEU A 68 14.75 3.15 2.75
CA LEU A 68 14.43 3.31 4.18
C LEU A 68 15.60 2.93 5.10
N GLU A 69 16.61 2.25 4.56
CA GLU A 69 17.85 1.96 5.27
C GLU A 69 18.77 3.19 5.20
N ASN A 70 18.95 3.89 6.33
CA ASN A 70 19.90 4.99 6.51
C ASN A 70 21.09 4.54 7.36
#